data_AF-A0AAE0ECM3-F1
#
_entry.id   AF-A0AAE0ECM3-F1
#
_cell.length_a   1.000
_cell.length_b   1.000
_cell.length_c   1.000
_cell.angle_alpha   90.00
_cell.angle_beta   90.00
_cell.angle_gamma   90.00
#
_symmetry.space_group_name_H-M   'P 1'
#
loop_
_entity.id
_entity.type
_entity.pdbx_description
1 polymer ?
#
loop_
_entity_poly.entity_id
_entity_poly.type
_entity_poly.pdbx_seq_one_letter_code
_entity_poly.pdbx_strand_id
1 'polypeptide(L)'
;MSHPIILFYLPLFLVFFHVRVMSENLADHTQPKSIVHIGAVFDVDSPEGAIVETCMSMAISDFYALHPHHRTRLVLETKTTKNIVSTAAAVVDLVKNVKVHAILGPQIPDAAPLVVEMGAKAHVPCPTSLKFLSPPLVMA
;
A
#
# COMPACT_ATOMS: atom_id res chain seq x y z
N MET A 1 37.52 23.35 41.29
CA MET A 1 36.41 24.31 41.08
C MET A 1 35.36 23.65 40.22
N SER A 2 34.53 22.80 40.85
CA SER A 2 33.40 22.12 40.22
C SER A 2 32.28 23.14 39.98
N HIS A 3 31.91 23.37 38.71
CA HIS A 3 30.95 24.40 38.33
C HIS A 3 29.52 24.02 38.78
N PRO A 4 28.94 24.67 39.81
CA PRO A 4 27.61 24.34 40.34
C PRO A 4 26.48 24.60 39.33
N ILE A 5 26.80 25.35 38.28
CA ILE A 5 25.92 25.74 37.18
C ILE A 5 25.47 24.49 36.41
N ILE A 6 26.37 23.57 36.09
CA ILE A 6 26.04 22.37 35.30
C ILE A 6 25.08 21.45 36.05
N LEU A 7 25.26 21.30 37.37
CA LEU A 7 24.37 20.51 38.22
C LEU A 7 22.94 21.06 38.26
N PHE A 8 22.77 22.37 38.13
CA PHE A 8 21.45 23.01 38.10
C PHE A 8 20.75 22.89 36.74
N TYR A 9 21.51 22.92 35.63
CA TYR A 9 20.94 22.83 34.27
C TYR A 9 20.71 21.40 33.77
N LEU A 10 21.45 20.40 34.28
CA LEU A 10 21.28 19.00 33.91
C LEU A 10 19.83 18.47 34.12
N PRO A 11 19.18 18.67 35.28
CA PRO A 11 17.80 18.20 35.47
C PRO A 11 16.82 18.96 34.57
N LEU A 12 17.04 20.26 34.32
CA LEU A 12 16.20 21.04 33.41
C LEU A 12 16.29 20.52 31.97
N PHE A 13 17.49 20.17 31.53
CA PHE A 13 17.73 19.58 30.21
C PHE A 13 17.09 18.18 30.10
N LEU A 14 17.22 17.35 31.13
CA LEU A 14 16.61 16.02 31.16
C LEU A 14 15.08 16.10 31.14
N VAL A 15 14.46 17.03 31.86
CA VAL A 15 13.00 17.26 31.80
C VAL A 15 12.59 17.71 30.41
N PHE A 16 13.32 18.63 29.79
CA PHE A 16 13.03 19.09 28.43
C PHE A 16 13.17 17.95 27.40
N PHE A 17 14.20 17.10 27.55
CA PHE A 17 14.39 15.91 26.73
C PHE A 17 13.27 14.88 26.94
N HIS A 18 12.85 14.65 28.18
CA HIS A 18 11.75 13.75 28.52
C HIS A 18 10.40 14.24 27.98
N VAL A 19 10.15 15.56 28.03
CA VAL A 19 8.95 16.19 27.46
C VAL A 19 8.96 16.08 25.93
N ARG A 20 10.13 16.23 25.28
CA ARG A 20 10.29 16.02 23.83
C ARG A 20 9.98 14.57 23.41
N VAL A 21 10.52 13.58 24.13
CA VAL A 21 10.31 12.14 23.85
C VAL A 21 8.83 11.73 23.99
N MET A 22 8.07 12.36 24.90
CA MET A 22 6.63 12.09 25.01
C MET A 22 5.78 12.88 24.01
N SER A 23 6.25 14.04 23.55
CA SER A 23 5.52 14.89 22.60
C SER A 23 5.45 14.32 21.18
N GLU A 24 6.36 13.41 20.79
CA GLU A 24 6.34 12.75 19.48
C GLU A 24 5.17 11.75 19.34
N ASN A 25 4.56 11.32 20.46
CA ASN A 25 3.43 10.39 20.47
C ASN A 25 2.04 11.08 20.44
N LEU A 26 1.96 12.40 20.64
CA LEU A 26 0.69 13.15 20.63
C LEU A 26 0.52 14.07 19.41
N ALA A 27 1.48 14.09 18.50
CA ALA A 27 1.25 14.68 17.18
C ALA A 27 0.51 13.66 16.30
N ASP A 28 -0.76 13.37 16.62
CA ASP A 28 -1.72 13.00 15.58
C ASP A 28 -1.87 14.24 14.70
N HIS A 29 -0.96 14.33 13.73
CA HIS A 29 -0.95 15.41 12.77
C HIS A 29 -2.28 15.30 12.02
N THR A 30 -3.24 16.16 12.38
CA THR A 30 -4.47 16.47 11.63
C THR A 30 -4.10 17.11 10.30
N GLN A 31 -3.35 16.39 9.49
CA GLN A 31 -3.01 16.68 8.11
C GLN A 31 -3.89 15.76 7.27
N PRO A 32 -4.44 16.23 6.14
CA PRO A 32 -5.30 15.42 5.30
C PRO A 32 -4.54 14.17 4.85
N LYS A 33 -5.06 13.02 5.27
CA LYS A 33 -4.56 11.70 4.87
C LYS A 33 -4.91 11.50 3.40
N SER A 34 -3.91 11.50 2.51
CA SER A 34 -4.13 11.26 1.09
C SER A 34 -4.50 9.79 0.88
N ILE A 35 -5.69 9.53 0.35
CA ILE A 35 -6.15 8.18 0.01
C ILE A 35 -5.74 7.88 -1.43
N VAL A 36 -5.04 6.76 -1.61
CA VAL A 36 -4.60 6.27 -2.91
C VAL A 36 -5.31 4.94 -3.16
N HIS A 37 -6.29 4.97 -4.07
CA HIS A 37 -7.00 3.78 -4.52
C HIS A 37 -6.16 3.02 -5.54
N ILE A 38 -5.95 1.73 -5.30
CA ILE A 38 -5.22 0.81 -6.19
C ILE A 38 -6.20 -0.27 -6.62
N GLY A 39 -6.50 -0.34 -7.91
CA GLY A 39 -7.31 -1.41 -8.47
C GLY A 39 -6.50 -2.69 -8.58
N ALA A 40 -7.10 -3.84 -8.33
CA ALA A 40 -6.48 -5.12 -8.61
C ALA A 40 -7.49 -6.05 -9.25
N VAL A 41 -7.09 -6.70 -10.35
CA VAL A 41 -7.98 -7.58 -11.12
C VAL A 41 -7.40 -8.98 -11.11
N PHE A 42 -8.04 -9.94 -10.45
CA PHE A 42 -7.59 -11.33 -10.36
C PHE A 42 -8.73 -12.22 -9.87
N ASP A 43 -8.60 -13.54 -9.93
CA ASP A 43 -9.66 -14.43 -9.46
C ASP A 43 -9.48 -14.77 -7.98
N VAL A 44 -10.11 -14.01 -7.06
CA VAL A 44 -10.07 -14.27 -5.61
C VAL A 44 -10.59 -15.66 -5.23
N ASP A 45 -11.45 -16.27 -6.07
CA ASP A 45 -11.99 -17.61 -5.83
C ASP A 45 -10.96 -18.70 -6.15
N SER A 46 -9.87 -18.35 -6.87
CA SER A 46 -8.76 -19.26 -7.14
C SER A 46 -7.80 -19.33 -5.93
N PRO A 47 -7.15 -20.49 -5.68
CA PRO A 47 -6.15 -20.60 -4.63
C PRO A 47 -5.04 -19.54 -4.75
N GLU A 48 -4.59 -19.27 -5.97
CA GLU A 48 -3.57 -18.27 -6.24
C GLU A 48 -4.08 -16.86 -5.93
N GLY A 49 -5.32 -16.53 -6.29
CA GLY A 49 -5.92 -15.24 -6.00
C GLY A 49 -6.13 -15.00 -4.51
N ALA A 50 -6.57 -16.02 -3.76
CA ALA A 50 -6.70 -15.93 -2.31
C ALA A 50 -5.34 -15.69 -1.62
N ILE A 51 -4.27 -16.35 -2.10
CA ILE A 51 -2.90 -16.10 -1.64
C ILE A 51 -2.50 -14.65 -1.95
N VAL A 52 -2.74 -14.19 -3.18
CA VAL A 52 -2.40 -12.82 -3.61
C VAL A 52 -3.12 -11.78 -2.77
N GLU A 53 -4.43 -11.92 -2.55
CA GLU A 53 -5.24 -11.01 -1.74
C GLU A 53 -4.72 -10.94 -0.29
N THR A 54 -4.45 -12.10 0.30
CA THR A 54 -3.92 -12.20 1.67
C THR A 54 -2.53 -11.56 1.75
N CYS A 55 -1.64 -11.85 0.81
CA CYS A 55 -0.31 -11.26 0.74
C CYS A 55 -0.35 -9.73 0.58
N MET A 56 -1.24 -9.20 -0.27
CA MET A 56 -1.40 -7.75 -0.42
C MET A 56 -1.91 -7.10 0.87
N SER A 57 -2.93 -7.69 1.51
CA SER A 57 -3.47 -7.20 2.77
C SER A 57 -2.42 -7.19 3.88
N MET A 58 -1.65 -8.28 4.02
CA MET A 58 -0.54 -8.37 4.96
C MET A 58 0.55 -7.33 4.65
N ALA A 59 0.98 -7.20 3.39
CA ALA A 59 2.01 -6.23 3.01
C ALA A 59 1.61 -4.78 3.32
N ILE A 60 0.33 -4.43 3.12
CA ILE A 60 -0.21 -3.11 3.48
C ILE A 60 -0.20 -2.94 5.00
N SER A 61 -0.65 -3.94 5.75
CA SER A 61 -0.65 -3.93 7.22
C SER A 61 0.76 -3.75 7.77
N ASP A 62 1.71 -4.57 7.32
CA ASP A 62 3.11 -4.57 7.75
C ASP A 62 3.78 -3.23 7.42
N PHE A 63 3.52 -2.69 6.22
CA PHE A 63 4.05 -1.39 5.83
C PHE A 63 3.62 -0.27 6.79
N TYR A 64 2.34 -0.25 7.20
CA TYR A 64 1.84 0.77 8.14
C TYR A 64 2.19 0.49 9.60
N ALA A 65 2.40 -0.77 9.99
CA ALA A 65 2.95 -1.11 11.30
C ALA A 65 4.37 -0.57 11.47
N LEU A 66 5.19 -0.67 10.41
CA LEU A 66 6.57 -0.15 10.40
C LEU A 66 6.65 1.37 10.16
N HIS A 67 5.63 1.97 9.54
CA HIS A 67 5.59 3.41 9.26
C HIS A 67 4.30 4.08 9.75
N PRO A 68 4.08 4.19 11.08
CA PRO A 68 2.82 4.70 11.66
C PRO A 68 2.47 6.12 11.19
N HIS A 69 3.49 6.96 11.01
CA HIS A 69 3.36 8.37 10.61
C HIS A 69 3.35 8.58 9.09
N HIS A 70 3.37 7.52 8.28
CA HIS A 70 3.22 7.69 6.84
C HIS A 70 1.85 8.33 6.56
N ARG A 71 1.77 9.32 5.67
CA ARG A 71 0.54 10.11 5.49
C ARG A 71 -0.43 9.52 4.47
N THR A 72 0.09 8.79 3.50
CA THR A 72 -0.72 8.16 2.44
C THR A 72 -1.41 6.90 2.98
N ARG A 73 -2.66 6.65 2.60
CA ARG A 73 -3.33 5.36 2.82
C ARG A 73 -3.72 4.71 1.51
N LEU A 74 -3.18 3.50 1.32
CA LEU A 74 -3.53 2.63 0.22
C LEU A 74 -4.88 1.97 0.52
N VAL A 75 -5.78 2.02 -0.46
CA VAL A 75 -7.04 1.27 -0.45
C VAL A 75 -7.03 0.36 -1.66
N LEU A 76 -7.13 -0.94 -1.44
CA LEU A 76 -7.13 -1.93 -2.50
C LEU A 76 -8.58 -2.19 -2.95
N GLU A 77 -8.82 -2.05 -4.24
CA GLU A 77 -10.13 -2.22 -4.88
C GLU A 77 -10.07 -3.46 -5.77
N THR A 78 -10.42 -4.60 -5.20
CA THR A 78 -10.32 -5.91 -5.86
C THR A 78 -11.52 -6.17 -6.75
N LYS A 79 -11.29 -6.71 -7.95
CA LYS A 79 -12.33 -7.15 -8.89
C LYS A 79 -12.06 -8.57 -9.34
N THR A 80 -12.97 -9.47 -8.99
CA THR A 80 -12.92 -10.88 -9.35
C THR A 80 -13.30 -11.08 -10.82
N THR A 81 -12.40 -11.66 -11.60
CA THR A 81 -12.61 -11.84 -13.06
C THR A 81 -12.08 -13.18 -13.54
N LYS A 82 -12.86 -13.88 -14.37
CA LYS A 82 -12.55 -15.25 -14.85
C LYS A 82 -12.32 -15.32 -16.36
N ASN A 83 -12.52 -14.22 -17.08
CA ASN A 83 -12.31 -14.14 -18.53
C ASN A 83 -11.91 -12.72 -18.96
N ILE A 84 -11.46 -12.58 -20.21
CA ILE A 84 -10.99 -11.31 -20.77
C ILE A 84 -12.10 -10.23 -20.76
N VAL A 85 -13.35 -10.61 -21.06
CA VAL A 85 -14.48 -9.66 -21.14
C VAL A 85 -14.81 -9.08 -19.76
N SER A 86 -14.90 -9.92 -18.73
CA SER A 86 -15.09 -9.49 -17.34
C SER A 86 -13.90 -8.68 -16.83
N THR A 87 -12.67 -9.03 -17.24
CA THR A 87 -11.47 -8.24 -16.96
C THR A 87 -11.57 -6.83 -17.54
N ALA A 88 -11.93 -6.71 -18.81
CA ALA A 88 -12.10 -5.41 -19.46
C ALA A 88 -13.18 -4.58 -18.76
N ALA A 89 -14.35 -5.18 -18.47
CA ALA A 89 -15.42 -4.50 -17.75
C ALA A 89 -14.99 -4.01 -16.36
N ALA A 90 -14.25 -4.84 -15.61
CA ALA A 90 -13.70 -4.47 -14.32
C ALA A 90 -12.71 -3.29 -14.42
N VAL A 91 -11.83 -3.29 -15.42
CA VAL A 91 -10.90 -2.16 -15.65
C VAL A 91 -11.66 -0.88 -15.98
N VAL A 92 -12.71 -0.94 -16.80
CA VAL A 92 -13.54 0.25 -17.07
C VAL A 92 -14.19 0.77 -15.79
N ASP A 93 -14.71 -0.12 -14.95
CA ASP A 93 -15.31 0.24 -13.65
C ASP A 93 -14.29 0.89 -12.71
N LEU A 94 -13.10 0.29 -12.58
CA LEU A 94 -12.01 0.82 -11.76
C LEU A 94 -11.55 2.21 -12.22
N VAL A 95 -11.45 2.43 -13.53
CA VAL A 95 -11.02 3.73 -14.09
C VAL A 95 -12.12 4.78 -13.97
N LYS A 96 -13.36 4.46 -14.36
CA LYS A 96 -14.43 5.45 -14.52
C LYS A 96 -15.21 5.72 -13.24
N ASN A 97 -15.51 4.66 -12.49
CA ASN A 97 -16.39 4.74 -11.32
C ASN A 97 -15.57 4.91 -10.05
N VAL A 98 -14.58 4.04 -9.84
CA VAL A 98 -13.73 4.07 -8.63
C VAL A 98 -12.64 5.15 -8.73
N LYS A 99 -12.14 5.44 -9.94
CA LYS A 99 -11.05 6.39 -10.20
C LYS A 99 -9.76 6.01 -9.49
N VAL A 100 -9.33 4.77 -9.73
CA VAL A 100 -8.07 4.25 -9.16
C VAL A 100 -6.85 5.00 -9.71
N HIS A 101 -5.81 5.06 -8.89
CA HIS A 101 -4.53 5.70 -9.20
C HIS A 101 -3.57 4.74 -9.94
N ALA A 102 -3.77 3.43 -9.79
CA ALA A 102 -3.02 2.39 -10.50
C ALA A 102 -3.88 1.12 -10.58
N ILE A 103 -3.54 0.23 -11.51
CA ILE A 103 -4.18 -1.07 -11.66
C ILE A 103 -3.12 -2.17 -11.62
N LEU A 104 -3.22 -3.08 -10.67
CA LEU A 104 -2.43 -4.30 -10.63
C LEU A 104 -3.03 -5.29 -11.63
N GLY A 105 -2.21 -5.66 -12.62
CA GLY A 105 -2.64 -6.34 -13.83
C GLY A 105 -3.29 -7.71 -13.60
N PRO A 106 -4.01 -8.22 -14.62
CA PRO A 106 -4.81 -9.42 -14.48
C PRO A 106 -3.95 -10.66 -14.28
N GLN A 107 -4.45 -11.58 -13.44
CA GLN A 107 -3.90 -12.94 -13.32
C GLN A 107 -3.98 -13.71 -14.65
N ILE A 108 -4.98 -13.41 -15.48
CA ILE A 108 -5.19 -14.02 -16.80
C ILE A 108 -4.17 -13.43 -17.78
N PRO A 109 -3.18 -14.22 -18.26
CA PRO A 109 -2.11 -13.70 -19.11
C PRO A 109 -2.64 -13.08 -20.40
N ASP A 110 -3.65 -13.71 -21.01
CA ASP A 110 -4.25 -13.26 -22.27
C ASP A 110 -4.97 -11.91 -22.15
N ALA A 111 -5.37 -11.51 -20.93
CA ALA A 111 -5.99 -10.22 -20.69
C ALA A 111 -4.96 -9.11 -20.43
N ALA A 112 -3.70 -9.45 -20.12
CA ALA A 112 -2.69 -8.46 -19.72
C ALA A 112 -2.41 -7.38 -20.77
N PRO A 113 -2.25 -7.69 -22.08
CA PRO A 113 -2.02 -6.66 -23.11
C PRO A 113 -3.18 -5.66 -23.19
N LEU A 114 -4.41 -6.17 -23.09
CA LEU A 114 -5.63 -5.37 -23.13
C LEU A 114 -5.73 -4.45 -21.93
N VAL A 115 -5.41 -4.93 -20.71
CA VAL A 115 -5.42 -4.09 -19.51
C VAL A 115 -4.36 -2.99 -19.58
N VAL A 116 -3.17 -3.28 -20.10
CA VAL A 116 -2.12 -2.26 -20.31
C VAL A 116 -2.58 -1.19 -21.28
N GLU A 117 -3.16 -1.57 -22.41
CA GLU A 117 -3.64 -0.62 -23.41
C GLU A 117 -4.75 0.29 -22.83
N MET A 118 -5.69 -0.30 -22.08
CA MET A 118 -6.77 0.44 -21.43
C MET A 118 -6.25 1.39 -20.35
N GLY A 119 -5.31 0.94 -19.53
CA GLY A 119 -4.64 1.78 -18.52
C GLY A 119 -3.87 2.94 -19.14
N ALA A 120 -3.10 2.67 -20.19
CA ALA A 120 -2.37 3.68 -20.93
C ALA A 120 -3.31 4.76 -21.49
N LYS A 121 -4.44 4.35 -22.10
CA LYS A 121 -5.46 5.28 -22.60
C LYS A 121 -6.12 6.10 -21.49
N ALA A 122 -6.29 5.51 -20.32
CA ALA A 122 -6.83 6.16 -19.13
C ALA A 122 -5.81 7.02 -18.36
N HIS A 123 -4.52 7.00 -18.75
CA HIS A 123 -3.41 7.55 -17.97
C HIS A 123 -3.31 6.96 -16.56
N VAL A 124 -3.71 5.69 -16.41
CA VAL A 124 -3.62 4.93 -15.16
C VAL A 124 -2.51 3.90 -15.31
N PRO A 125 -1.42 3.99 -14.51
CA PRO A 125 -0.33 3.03 -14.58
C PRO A 125 -0.81 1.62 -14.27
N CYS A 126 -0.46 0.68 -15.15
CA CYS A 126 -0.78 -0.73 -15.03
C CYS A 126 0.51 -1.55 -14.95
N PRO A 127 1.17 -1.65 -13.78
CA PRO A 127 2.33 -2.50 -13.64
C PRO A 127 1.98 -3.96 -13.94
N THR A 128 2.45 -4.44 -15.08
CA THR A 128 2.32 -5.83 -15.52
C THR A 128 3.45 -6.69 -14.97
N SER A 129 3.41 -6.93 -13.67
CA SER A 129 4.19 -8.03 -13.10
C SER A 129 3.55 -8.49 -11.80
N LEU A 130 2.60 -9.42 -11.91
CA LEU A 130 2.31 -10.37 -10.84
C LEU A 130 3.09 -11.67 -11.08
N LYS A 131 4.34 -11.56 -11.56
CA LYS A 131 5.31 -12.67 -11.52
C LYS A 131 5.85 -12.92 -10.10
N PHE A 132 5.03 -12.65 -9.08
CA PHE A 132 5.36 -12.87 -7.68
C PHE A 132 5.03 -14.32 -7.23
N LEU A 133 4.36 -15.09 -8.09
CA LEU A 133 3.97 -16.49 -7.87
C LEU A 133 5.09 -17.51 -8.11
N SER A 134 6.36 -17.10 -8.21
CA SER A 134 7.44 -18.05 -7.91
C SER A 134 7.43 -18.25 -6.39
N PRO A 135 7.07 -19.44 -5.87
CA PRO A 135 7.22 -19.70 -4.44
C PRO A 135 8.67 -19.39 -4.03
N PRO A 136 8.90 -18.89 -2.80
CA PRO A 136 10.26 -18.83 -2.29
C PRO A 136 10.77 -20.27 -2.29
N LEU A 137 11.80 -20.53 -3.10
CA LEU A 137 12.69 -21.70 -3.08
C LEU A 137 12.27 -22.73 -2.03
N VAL A 138 11.48 -23.73 -2.43
CA VAL A 138 11.54 -25.01 -1.74
C VAL A 138 12.90 -25.58 -2.11
N MET A 139 13.84 -25.41 -1.19
CA MET A 139 15.11 -26.09 -1.13
C MET A 139 14.83 -27.60 -1.16
N ALA A 140 15.18 -28.25 -2.27
CA ALA A 140 15.35 -29.68 -2.41
C ALA A 140 16.62 -29.92 -3.23
#